data_AF-A0A9D4QJ44-F1
#
_entry.id   AF-A0A9D4QJ44-F1
#
_cell.length_a   1.000
_cell.length_b   1.000
_cell.length_c   1.000
_cell.angle_alpha   90.00
_cell.angle_beta   90.00
_cell.angle_gamma   90.00
#
_symmetry.space_group_name_H-M   'P 1'
#
loop_
_entity.id
_entity.type
_entity.pdbx_description
1 polymer ?
#
loop_
_entity_poly.entity_id
_entity_poly.type
_entity_poly.pdbx_seq_one_letter_code
_entity_poly.pdbx_strand_id
1 'polypeptide(L)'
;MSNTTRTDWRNYVREVALAELLEQPPMGGVGQVVQIDERRNNYGGVSDKGPWIFGMLCVSTKELRLFEVDKRDAATLGPLIAKNVLPGTTVFSDEWAAYRCMPGLVNANGTPLNLDWHTVNHSVNFIDPATGANTQRIESEWQKAKRRLVRNGNKTTPALMRSHLAWLWWRSVNARPNVKDKFLRLIEAIARRYPL
;
A
#
# COMPACT_ATOMS: atom_id res chain seq x y z
N MET A 1 -28.17 8.30 -16.77
CA MET A 1 -27.47 7.19 -16.08
C MET A 1 -27.99 7.10 -14.65
N SER A 2 -28.53 5.95 -14.24
CA SER A 2 -29.04 5.78 -12.87
C SER A 2 -27.89 5.77 -11.85
N ASN A 3 -28.18 6.04 -10.58
CA ASN A 3 -27.19 5.93 -9.50
C ASN A 3 -26.67 4.50 -9.33
N THR A 4 -27.51 3.50 -9.61
CA THR A 4 -27.15 2.08 -9.58
C THR A 4 -26.11 1.76 -10.65
N THR A 5 -26.38 2.12 -11.91
CA THR A 5 -25.44 1.89 -13.03
C THR A 5 -24.07 2.54 -12.78
N ARG A 6 -24.04 3.75 -12.20
CA ARG A 6 -22.78 4.42 -11.84
C ARG A 6 -22.00 3.70 -10.73
N THR A 7 -22.70 3.05 -9.82
CA THR A 7 -22.10 2.31 -8.70
C THR A 7 -21.54 0.98 -9.19
N ASP A 8 -22.31 0.25 -9.99
CA ASP A 8 -21.91 -1.04 -10.57
C ASP A 8 -20.67 -0.88 -11.45
N TRP A 9 -20.67 0.13 -12.32
CA TRP A 9 -19.50 0.47 -13.13
C TRP A 9 -18.24 0.73 -12.29
N ARG A 10 -18.37 1.47 -11.18
CA ARG A 10 -17.24 1.73 -10.28
C ARG A 10 -16.74 0.47 -9.58
N ASN A 11 -17.64 -0.43 -9.20
CA ASN A 11 -17.26 -1.70 -8.59
C ASN A 11 -16.52 -2.58 -9.59
N TYR A 12 -17.05 -2.71 -10.81
CA TYR A 12 -16.41 -3.43 -11.91
C TYR A 12 -14.99 -2.93 -12.21
N VAL A 13 -14.80 -1.60 -12.30
CA VAL A 13 -13.47 -1.00 -12.49
C VAL A 13 -12.49 -1.38 -11.38
N ARG A 14 -12.96 -1.49 -10.12
CA ARG A 14 -12.09 -1.91 -9.00
C ARG A 14 -11.76 -3.40 -9.04
N GLU A 15 -12.66 -4.24 -9.56
CA GLU A 15 -12.37 -5.67 -9.75
C GLU A 15 -11.29 -5.90 -10.81
N VAL A 16 -11.35 -5.17 -11.93
CA VAL A 16 -10.29 -5.18 -12.94
C VAL A 16 -8.96 -4.71 -12.34
N ALA A 17 -9.00 -3.64 -11.54
CA ALA A 17 -7.81 -3.14 -10.84
C ALA A 17 -7.23 -4.19 -9.89
N LEU A 18 -8.06 -4.87 -9.10
CA LEU A 18 -7.65 -5.96 -8.22
C LEU A 18 -6.97 -7.10 -8.99
N ALA A 19 -7.54 -7.51 -10.12
CA ALA A 19 -6.99 -8.59 -10.93
C ALA A 19 -5.59 -8.26 -11.47
N GLU A 20 -5.36 -7.04 -11.97
CA GLU A 20 -4.02 -6.64 -12.42
C GLU A 20 -3.01 -6.58 -11.27
N LEU A 21 -3.45 -6.21 -10.06
CA LEU A 21 -2.56 -6.12 -8.90
C LEU A 21 -2.10 -7.48 -8.37
N LEU A 22 -2.81 -8.57 -8.70
CA LEU A 22 -2.37 -9.93 -8.33
C LEU A 22 -1.05 -10.30 -9.02
N GLU A 23 -0.83 -9.76 -10.22
CA GLU A 23 0.37 -9.98 -11.04
C GLU A 23 1.42 -8.87 -10.84
N GLN A 24 1.19 -7.90 -9.94
CA GLN A 24 2.12 -6.81 -9.71
C GLN A 24 3.40 -7.33 -9.05
N PRO A 25 4.58 -7.20 -9.70
CA PRO A 25 5.83 -7.76 -9.19
C PRO A 25 6.25 -7.08 -7.87
N PRO A 26 7.03 -7.71 -7.00
CA PRO A 26 7.51 -7.09 -5.75
C PRO A 26 8.25 -5.76 -6.01
N MET A 27 8.18 -4.83 -5.05
CA MET A 27 8.80 -3.51 -5.13
C MET A 27 10.17 -3.45 -4.41
N GLY A 28 10.92 -2.38 -4.66
CA GLY A 28 12.23 -2.18 -4.04
C GLY A 28 13.35 -2.84 -4.81
N GLY A 29 14.32 -3.38 -4.08
CA GLY A 29 15.54 -3.99 -4.57
C GLY A 29 16.78 -3.23 -4.09
N VAL A 30 17.95 -3.74 -4.46
CA VAL A 30 19.24 -3.14 -4.08
C VAL A 30 19.29 -1.66 -4.48
N GLY A 31 19.64 -0.81 -3.52
CA GLY A 31 19.72 0.64 -3.71
C GLY A 31 18.36 1.36 -3.73
N GLN A 32 17.26 0.65 -3.47
CA GLN A 32 15.93 1.25 -3.33
C GLN A 32 15.47 1.27 -1.89
N VAL A 33 14.66 2.29 -1.57
CA VAL A 33 14.06 2.47 -0.25
C VAL A 33 12.57 2.21 -0.31
N VAL A 34 12.08 1.38 0.62
CA VAL A 34 10.65 1.18 0.87
C VAL A 34 10.33 1.70 2.28
N GLN A 35 9.40 2.65 2.38
CA GLN A 35 8.83 3.09 3.65
C GLN A 35 7.63 2.21 3.99
N ILE A 36 7.52 1.76 5.23
CA ILE A 36 6.38 0.99 5.71
C ILE A 36 5.77 1.64 6.96
N ASP A 37 4.47 1.45 7.13
CA ASP A 37 3.71 2.01 8.26
C ASP A 37 2.35 1.30 8.40
N GLU A 38 1.87 1.13 9.63
CA GLU A 38 0.54 0.62 9.95
C GLU A 38 -0.34 1.72 10.52
N ARG A 39 -1.47 1.94 9.87
CA ARG A 39 -2.45 2.91 10.32
C ARG A 39 -3.79 2.27 10.58
N ARG A 40 -4.34 2.56 11.76
CA ARG A 40 -5.73 2.23 12.05
C ARG A 40 -6.65 3.15 11.25
N ASN A 41 -7.53 2.57 10.45
CA ASN A 41 -8.47 3.37 9.68
C ASN A 41 -9.63 3.82 10.58
N ASN A 42 -9.73 5.12 10.84
CA ASN A 42 -10.84 5.68 11.61
C ASN A 42 -11.99 6.04 10.66
N TYR A 43 -12.97 5.15 10.52
CA TYR A 43 -14.20 5.41 9.77
C TYR A 43 -14.90 6.67 10.30
N GLY A 44 -14.99 7.72 9.47
CA GLY A 44 -15.82 8.88 9.76
C GLY A 44 -15.48 9.67 11.04
N GLY A 45 -14.27 9.50 11.60
CA GLY A 45 -13.83 10.25 12.78
C GLY A 45 -14.09 9.59 14.14
N VAL A 46 -14.74 8.42 14.18
CA VAL A 46 -14.80 7.62 15.42
C VAL A 46 -13.51 6.81 15.51
N SER A 47 -12.61 7.22 16.39
CA SER A 47 -11.40 6.45 16.66
C SER A 47 -11.80 5.10 17.24
N ASP A 48 -11.04 4.08 16.87
CA ASP A 48 -10.97 2.78 17.54
C ASP A 48 -11.89 1.63 17.10
N LYS A 49 -12.54 1.71 15.93
CA LYS A 49 -13.38 0.59 15.42
C LYS A 49 -13.08 0.09 14.01
N GLY A 50 -12.18 0.73 13.25
CA GLY A 50 -11.84 0.25 11.91
C GLY A 50 -10.63 -0.69 11.85
N PRO A 51 -10.45 -1.37 10.71
CA PRO A 51 -9.38 -2.35 10.53
C PRO A 51 -8.01 -1.68 10.53
N TRP A 52 -6.98 -2.47 10.78
CA TRP A 52 -5.61 -2.07 10.54
C TRP A 52 -5.34 -2.09 9.04
N ILE A 53 -4.72 -1.03 8.53
CA ILE A 53 -4.21 -1.00 7.17
C ILE A 53 -2.69 -0.92 7.25
N PHE A 54 -2.02 -1.87 6.63
CA PHE A 54 -0.58 -1.86 6.43
C PHE A 54 -0.24 -1.24 5.08
N GLY A 55 0.67 -0.27 5.09
CA GLY A 55 1.11 0.43 3.89
C GLY A 55 2.59 0.15 3.58
N MET A 56 2.90 0.10 2.29
CA MET A 56 4.27 0.07 1.77
C MET A 56 4.40 1.09 0.64
N LEU A 57 5.45 1.89 0.66
CA LEU A 57 5.73 2.91 -0.35
C LEU A 57 7.17 2.79 -0.84
N CYS A 58 7.34 2.44 -2.11
CA CYS A 58 8.64 2.54 -2.77
C CYS A 58 8.94 4.02 -3.08
N VAL A 59 10.01 4.57 -2.50
CA VAL A 59 10.33 6.00 -2.56
C VAL A 59 10.62 6.47 -3.99
N SER A 60 11.37 5.67 -4.75
CA SER A 60 11.80 6.00 -6.12
C SER A 60 10.62 5.95 -7.10
N THR A 61 9.84 4.86 -7.05
CA THR A 61 8.73 4.66 -7.99
C THR A 61 7.46 5.38 -7.56
N LYS A 62 7.30 5.72 -6.27
CA LYS A 62 6.07 6.24 -5.66
C LYS A 62 4.90 5.25 -5.74
N GLU A 63 5.17 3.97 -5.96
CA GLU A 63 4.16 2.93 -5.84
C GLU A 63 3.79 2.73 -4.37
N LEU A 64 2.49 2.82 -4.08
CA LEU A 64 1.89 2.63 -2.77
C LEU A 64 1.08 1.34 -2.77
N ARG A 65 1.38 0.40 -1.88
CA ARG A 65 0.56 -0.78 -1.59
C ARG A 65 -0.15 -0.61 -0.25
N LEU A 66 -1.40 -1.01 -0.19
CA LEU A 66 -2.24 -0.91 1.01
C LEU A 66 -2.96 -2.24 1.23
N PHE A 67 -2.80 -2.81 2.41
CA PHE A 67 -3.36 -4.10 2.80
C PHE A 67 -4.21 -3.94 4.04
N GLU A 68 -5.45 -4.42 3.98
CA GLU A 68 -6.25 -4.61 5.19
C GLU A 68 -5.70 -5.83 5.94
N VAL A 69 -5.40 -5.66 7.23
CA VAL A 69 -4.87 -6.71 8.10
C VAL A 69 -5.66 -6.76 9.40
N ASP A 70 -5.84 -7.96 9.95
CA ASP A 70 -6.56 -8.13 11.21
C ASP A 70 -5.70 -7.70 12.41
N LYS A 71 -4.38 -7.89 12.30
CA LYS A 71 -3.39 -7.58 13.34
C LYS A 71 -2.16 -6.92 12.72
N ARG A 72 -1.52 -6.03 13.49
CA ARG A 72 -0.23 -5.38 13.16
C ARG A 72 0.98 -6.08 13.81
N ASP A 73 0.88 -7.39 13.97
CA ASP A 73 1.96 -8.19 14.57
C ASP A 73 2.92 -8.74 13.51
N ALA A 74 4.07 -9.23 13.96
CA ALA A 74 5.10 -9.67 13.05
C ALA A 74 4.66 -10.86 12.18
N ALA A 75 3.86 -11.76 12.76
CA ALA A 75 3.32 -12.92 12.06
C ALA A 75 2.38 -12.55 10.91
N THR A 76 1.66 -11.42 11.02
CA THR A 76 0.77 -10.92 9.97
C THR A 76 1.52 -10.11 8.92
N LEU A 77 2.46 -9.26 9.34
CA LEU A 77 3.14 -8.31 8.44
C LEU A 77 4.32 -8.92 7.69
N GLY A 78 5.05 -9.85 8.32
CA GLY A 78 6.23 -10.50 7.75
C GLY A 78 5.95 -11.18 6.40
N PRO A 79 4.91 -12.02 6.28
CA PRO A 79 4.53 -12.63 4.99
C PRO A 79 4.14 -11.61 3.92
N LEU A 80 3.51 -10.50 4.31
CA LEU A 80 3.19 -9.42 3.38
C LEU A 80 4.46 -8.75 2.87
N ILE A 81 5.41 -8.42 3.76
CA ILE A 81 6.71 -7.84 3.37
C ILE A 81 7.45 -8.82 2.45
N ALA A 82 7.56 -10.09 2.84
CA ALA A 82 8.27 -11.10 2.06
C ALA A 82 7.70 -11.34 0.66
N LYS A 83 6.38 -11.21 0.50
CA LYS A 83 5.72 -11.32 -0.80
C LYS A 83 5.91 -10.07 -1.65
N ASN A 84 6.02 -8.89 -1.04
CA ASN A 84 5.90 -7.62 -1.76
C ASN A 84 7.20 -6.82 -1.86
N VAL A 85 8.26 -7.19 -1.14
CA VAL A 85 9.53 -6.46 -1.11
C VAL A 85 10.65 -7.35 -1.65
N LEU A 86 11.43 -6.82 -2.60
CA LEU A 86 12.55 -7.53 -3.19
C LEU A 86 13.71 -7.67 -2.20
N PRO A 87 14.54 -8.73 -2.34
CA PRO A 87 15.76 -8.87 -1.55
C PRO A 87 16.72 -7.68 -1.69
N GLY A 88 17.46 -7.38 -0.62
CA GLY A 88 18.44 -6.29 -0.58
C GLY A 88 17.83 -4.88 -0.53
N THR A 89 16.52 -4.77 -0.32
CA THR A 89 15.83 -3.48 -0.16
C THR A 89 16.20 -2.83 1.17
N THR A 90 16.40 -1.51 1.17
CA THR A 90 16.44 -0.72 2.40
C THR A 90 15.02 -0.42 2.86
N VAL A 91 14.68 -0.79 4.09
CA VAL A 91 13.34 -0.58 4.66
C VAL A 91 13.39 0.47 5.76
N PHE A 92 12.53 1.48 5.67
CA PHE A 92 12.35 2.50 6.71
C PHE A 92 11.00 2.33 7.40
N SER A 93 11.01 2.23 8.71
CA SER A 93 9.80 2.18 9.55
C SER A 93 9.92 3.12 10.76
N ASP A 94 8.83 3.26 11.51
CA ASP A 94 8.90 3.75 12.89
C ASP A 94 9.50 2.67 13.83
N GLU A 95 9.62 2.98 15.12
CA GLU A 95 10.17 2.08 16.13
C GLU A 95 9.15 1.06 16.68
N TRP A 96 8.18 0.61 15.89
CA TRP A 96 7.21 -0.37 16.35
C TRP A 96 7.86 -1.72 16.70
N ALA A 97 7.50 -2.29 17.85
CA ALA A 97 8.15 -3.47 18.40
C ALA A 97 8.04 -4.71 17.51
N ALA A 98 6.98 -4.84 16.71
CA ALA A 98 6.80 -5.96 15.78
C ALA A 98 7.91 -6.02 14.71
N TYR A 99 8.59 -4.91 14.44
CA TYR A 99 9.62 -4.83 13.41
C TYR A 99 10.99 -5.37 13.84
N ARG A 100 11.21 -5.58 15.14
CA ARG A 100 12.51 -6.05 15.66
C ARG A 100 12.96 -7.40 15.10
N CYS A 101 12.03 -8.24 14.65
CA CYS A 101 12.32 -9.56 14.09
C CYS A 101 12.28 -9.61 12.55
N MET A 102 11.99 -8.49 11.88
CA MET A 102 11.80 -8.44 10.42
C MET A 102 13.07 -8.47 9.54
N PRO A 103 14.27 -8.13 10.02
CA PRO A 103 15.48 -8.27 9.21
C PRO A 103 15.78 -9.71 8.77
N GLY A 104 15.27 -10.72 9.50
CA GLY A 104 15.46 -12.14 9.22
C GLY A 104 14.41 -12.80 8.31
N LEU A 105 13.61 -12.01 7.58
CA LEU A 105 12.57 -12.55 6.70
C LEU A 105 13.15 -13.34 5.52
N VAL A 106 12.43 -14.39 5.12
CA VAL A 106 12.71 -15.20 3.94
C VAL A 106 11.56 -15.10 2.94
N ASN A 107 11.86 -15.26 1.65
CA ASN A 107 10.84 -15.38 0.61
C ASN A 107 10.15 -16.77 0.63
N ALA A 108 9.19 -16.97 -0.26
CA ALA A 108 8.44 -18.24 -0.37
C ALA A 108 9.32 -19.48 -0.63
N ASN A 109 10.53 -19.29 -1.18
CA ASN A 109 11.49 -20.36 -1.46
C ASN A 109 12.51 -20.55 -0.32
N GLY A 110 12.32 -19.90 0.83
CA GLY A 110 13.22 -19.96 1.97
C GLY A 110 14.51 -19.16 1.80
N THR A 111 14.64 -18.34 0.76
CA THR A 111 15.82 -17.49 0.57
C THR A 111 15.73 -16.24 1.45
N PRO A 112 16.77 -15.90 2.23
CA PRO A 112 16.82 -14.66 3.00
C PRO A 112 16.60 -13.43 2.11
N LEU A 113 15.75 -12.52 2.57
CA LEU A 113 15.54 -11.25 1.87
C LEU A 113 16.71 -10.29 2.08
N ASN A 114 17.48 -10.44 3.17
CA ASN A 114 18.59 -9.54 3.51
C ASN A 114 18.17 -8.06 3.44
N LEU A 115 17.07 -7.73 4.12
CA LEU A 115 16.55 -6.37 4.16
C LEU A 115 17.45 -5.52 5.06
N ASP A 116 17.84 -4.35 4.55
CA ASP A 116 18.59 -3.36 5.31
C ASP A 116 17.61 -2.45 6.05
N TRP A 117 17.34 -2.79 7.32
CA TRP A 117 16.26 -2.19 8.07
C TRP A 117 16.73 -1.05 8.96
N HIS A 118 16.12 0.13 8.80
CA HIS A 118 16.36 1.29 9.65
C HIS A 118 15.06 1.83 10.23
N THR A 119 15.13 2.29 11.47
CA THR A 119 13.99 2.84 12.19
C THR A 119 14.20 4.31 12.49
N VAL A 120 13.12 5.10 12.55
CA VAL A 120 13.16 6.49 13.01
C VAL A 120 12.33 6.66 14.28
N ASN A 121 12.92 7.30 15.29
CA ASN A 121 12.21 7.70 16.50
C ASN A 121 11.57 9.08 16.33
N HIS A 122 10.28 9.12 16.00
CA HIS A 122 9.53 10.36 15.81
C HIS A 122 9.34 11.22 17.08
N SER A 123 9.65 10.70 18.27
CA SER A 123 9.66 11.51 19.49
C SER A 123 10.92 12.36 19.63
N VAL A 124 11.98 12.02 18.87
CA VAL A 124 13.29 12.68 18.93
C VAL A 124 13.61 13.39 17.61
N ASN A 125 13.40 12.73 16.48
CA ASN A 125 13.83 13.20 15.17
C ASN A 125 12.76 12.95 14.09
N PHE A 126 12.61 13.88 13.14
CA PHE A 126 11.78 13.67 11.94
C PHE A 126 12.51 12.85 10.85
N ILE A 127 13.84 12.90 10.86
CA ILE A 127 14.75 12.14 10.01
C ILE A 127 15.88 11.69 10.92
N ASP A 128 16.16 10.40 10.95
CA ASP A 128 17.30 9.89 11.71
C ASP A 128 18.61 10.44 11.12
N PRO A 129 19.45 11.14 11.92
CA PRO A 129 20.63 11.82 11.39
C PRO A 129 21.77 10.87 11.00
N ALA A 130 21.79 9.65 11.54
CA ALA A 130 22.85 8.67 11.27
C ALA A 130 22.55 7.85 10.01
N THR A 131 21.29 7.48 9.81
CA THR A 131 20.83 6.56 8.76
C THR A 131 20.05 7.25 7.65
N GLY A 132 19.51 8.45 7.90
CA GLY A 132 18.58 9.14 7.00
C GLY A 132 17.16 8.57 7.03
N ALA A 133 16.86 7.61 7.92
CA ALA A 133 15.58 6.95 8.00
C ALA A 133 14.44 7.94 8.29
N ASN A 134 13.33 7.79 7.56
CA ASN A 134 12.11 8.57 7.75
C ASN A 134 10.89 7.87 7.11
N THR A 135 9.69 8.23 7.56
CA THR A 135 8.39 7.72 7.06
C THR A 135 7.51 8.83 6.45
N GLN A 136 8.08 10.01 6.18
CA GLN A 136 7.31 11.19 5.78
C GLN A 136 6.53 11.01 4.47
N ARG A 137 7.06 10.23 3.51
CA ARG A 137 6.40 10.06 2.21
C ARG A 137 5.18 9.16 2.35
N ILE A 138 5.28 8.06 3.10
CA ILE A 138 4.13 7.18 3.35
C ILE A 138 3.07 7.90 4.19
N GLU A 139 3.46 8.71 5.17
CA GLU A 139 2.54 9.59 5.92
C GLU A 139 1.78 10.56 5.02
N SER A 140 2.47 11.19 4.06
CA SER A 140 1.84 12.07 3.07
C SER A 140 0.82 11.32 2.21
N GLU A 141 1.14 10.10 1.78
CA GLU A 141 0.21 9.25 1.03
C GLU A 141 -0.98 8.82 1.87
N TRP A 142 -0.81 8.54 3.16
CA TRP A 142 -1.94 8.27 4.05
C TRP A 142 -2.92 9.44 4.13
N GLN A 143 -2.45 10.68 4.20
CA GLN A 143 -3.32 11.86 4.20
C GLN A 143 -4.10 11.99 2.88
N LYS A 144 -3.49 11.63 1.75
CA LYS A 144 -4.17 11.60 0.44
C LYS A 144 -5.19 10.47 0.38
N ALA A 145 -4.84 9.28 0.86
CA ALA A 145 -5.72 8.12 0.94
C ALA A 145 -6.95 8.42 1.80
N LYS A 146 -6.74 8.94 3.03
CA LYS A 146 -7.81 9.33 3.95
C LYS A 146 -8.77 10.33 3.31
N ARG A 147 -8.27 11.41 2.69
CA ARG A 147 -9.11 12.38 1.99
C ARG A 147 -9.95 11.74 0.87
N ARG A 148 -9.40 10.79 0.11
CA ARG A 148 -10.13 10.09 -0.95
C ARG A 148 -11.20 9.14 -0.40
N LEU A 149 -10.91 8.44 0.70
CA LEU A 149 -11.85 7.54 1.37
C LEU A 149 -12.98 8.33 2.02
N VAL A 150 -12.68 9.41 2.73
CA VAL A 150 -13.68 10.31 3.37
C VAL A 150 -14.55 11.02 2.32
N ARG A 151 -13.95 11.51 1.21
CA ARG A 151 -14.69 12.16 0.12
C ARG A 151 -15.68 11.23 -0.59
N ASN A 152 -15.51 9.91 -0.47
CA ASN A 152 -16.51 8.94 -0.93
C ASN A 152 -17.69 8.76 0.06
N GLY A 153 -17.80 9.66 1.05
CA GLY A 153 -19.03 9.93 1.80
C GLY A 153 -19.24 9.07 3.05
N ASN A 154 -18.19 8.58 3.71
CA ASN A 154 -18.31 7.70 4.91
C ASN A 154 -19.16 6.42 4.69
N LYS A 155 -19.51 6.08 3.44
CA LYS A 155 -20.33 4.93 3.06
C LYS A 155 -19.52 3.73 2.55
N THR A 156 -18.19 3.78 2.65
CA THR A 156 -17.37 2.61 2.30
C THR A 156 -17.58 1.59 3.40
N THR A 157 -18.42 0.60 3.14
CA THR A 157 -18.61 -0.54 4.03
C THR A 157 -17.29 -1.30 4.16
N PRO A 158 -17.07 -2.05 5.24
CA PRO A 158 -15.90 -2.94 5.36
C PRO A 158 -15.74 -3.84 4.13
N ALA A 159 -16.85 -4.34 3.58
CA ALA A 159 -16.87 -5.15 2.35
C ALA A 159 -16.27 -4.44 1.12
N LEU A 160 -16.38 -3.11 1.04
CA LEU A 160 -15.81 -2.32 -0.06
C LEU A 160 -14.41 -1.79 0.24
N MET A 161 -13.92 -1.89 1.48
CA MET A 161 -12.61 -1.35 1.88
C MET A 161 -11.49 -1.92 1.02
N ARG A 162 -11.43 -3.25 0.87
CA ARG A 162 -10.40 -3.93 0.06
C ARG A 162 -10.34 -3.41 -1.36
N SER A 163 -11.49 -3.30 -2.03
CA SER A 163 -11.54 -2.79 -3.42
C SER A 163 -11.10 -1.33 -3.51
N HIS A 164 -11.39 -0.51 -2.49
CA HIS A 164 -10.95 0.87 -2.41
C HIS A 164 -9.42 1.00 -2.18
N LEU A 165 -8.84 0.18 -1.31
CA LEU A 165 -7.40 0.14 -1.08
C LEU A 165 -6.66 -0.32 -2.35
N ALA A 166 -7.15 -1.37 -2.99
CA ALA A 166 -6.64 -1.83 -4.27
C ALA A 166 -6.72 -0.74 -5.36
N TRP A 167 -7.82 0.01 -5.42
CA TRP A 167 -7.93 1.13 -6.34
C TRP A 167 -6.89 2.23 -6.07
N LEU A 168 -6.58 2.51 -4.79
CA LEU A 168 -5.51 3.46 -4.44
C LEU A 168 -4.14 2.95 -4.88
N TRP A 169 -3.87 1.66 -4.68
CA TRP A 169 -2.65 1.02 -5.16
C TRP A 169 -2.55 1.07 -6.68
N TRP A 170 -3.57 0.59 -7.41
CA TRP A 170 -3.61 0.60 -8.88
C TRP A 170 -3.35 1.99 -9.44
N ARG A 171 -3.92 3.04 -8.82
CA ARG A 171 -3.66 4.43 -9.21
C ARG A 171 -2.22 4.89 -8.96
N SER A 172 -1.54 4.39 -7.94
CA SER A 172 -0.13 4.76 -7.68
C SER A 172 0.80 4.26 -8.79
N VAL A 173 0.45 3.13 -9.41
CA VAL A 173 1.18 2.55 -10.55
C VAL A 173 0.75 3.21 -11.86
N ASN A 174 -0.57 3.32 -12.09
CA ASN A 174 -1.13 3.60 -13.42
C ASN A 174 -1.63 5.04 -13.63
N ALA A 175 -1.78 5.84 -12.56
CA ALA A 175 -2.33 7.20 -12.65
C ALA A 175 -1.28 8.30 -12.40
N ARG A 176 -0.01 8.02 -12.73
CA ARG A 176 1.12 8.95 -12.61
C ARG A 176 0.98 10.13 -13.59
N PRO A 177 1.56 11.31 -13.28
CA PRO A 177 1.43 12.50 -14.12
C PRO A 177 1.87 12.30 -15.58
N ASN A 178 2.79 11.36 -15.82
CA ASN A 178 3.39 11.11 -17.13
C ASN A 178 2.67 10.02 -17.95
N VAL A 179 1.60 9.41 -17.42
CA VAL A 179 0.75 8.48 -18.18
C VAL A 179 -0.26 9.33 -18.96
N LYS A 180 -0.03 9.48 -20.27
CA LYS A 180 -0.76 10.41 -21.14
C LYS A 180 -2.27 10.17 -21.19
N ASP A 181 -2.75 8.98 -20.83
CA ASP A 181 -4.19 8.76 -20.71
C ASP A 181 -4.54 7.65 -19.70
N LYS A 182 -4.98 8.08 -18.52
CA LYS A 182 -5.43 7.20 -17.42
C LYS A 182 -6.69 6.41 -17.80
N PHE A 183 -7.49 6.97 -18.71
CA PHE A 183 -8.68 6.32 -19.21
C PHE A 183 -8.28 5.21 -20.19
N LEU A 184 -7.36 5.46 -21.14
CA LEU A 184 -6.86 4.40 -22.02
C LEU A 184 -6.19 3.27 -21.24
N ARG A 185 -5.40 3.58 -20.21
CA ARG A 185 -4.79 2.54 -19.36
C ARG A 185 -5.84 1.66 -18.66
N LEU A 186 -6.97 2.23 -18.29
CA LEU A 186 -8.11 1.48 -17.73
C LEU A 186 -8.79 0.64 -18.82
N ILE A 187 -8.98 1.17 -20.02
CA ILE A 187 -9.54 0.41 -21.15
C ILE A 187 -8.66 -0.79 -21.51
N GLU A 188 -7.34 -0.61 -21.55
CA GLU A 188 -6.39 -1.72 -21.74
C GLU A 188 -6.50 -2.78 -20.65
N ALA A 189 -6.65 -2.37 -19.38
CA ALA A 189 -6.83 -3.31 -18.28
C ALA A 189 -8.08 -4.16 -18.46
N ILE A 190 -9.19 -3.52 -18.87
CA ILE A 190 -10.47 -4.19 -19.15
C ILE A 190 -10.31 -5.15 -20.32
N ALA A 191 -9.70 -4.71 -21.42
CA ALA A 191 -9.50 -5.52 -22.61
C ALA A 191 -8.62 -6.75 -22.35
N ARG A 192 -7.56 -6.63 -21.54
CA ARG A 192 -6.73 -7.78 -21.13
C ARG A 192 -7.51 -8.79 -20.30
N ARG A 193 -8.43 -8.33 -19.44
CA ARG A 193 -9.19 -9.20 -18.54
C ARG A 193 -10.33 -9.93 -19.25
N TYR A 194 -10.91 -9.31 -20.27
CA TYR A 194 -12.05 -9.80 -21.04
C TYR A 194 -11.73 -9.72 -22.55
N PRO A 195 -10.91 -10.64 -23.07
CA PRO A 195 -10.64 -10.72 -24.50
C PRO A 195 -11.93 -11.08 -25.24
N LEU A 196 -12.15 -10.43 -26.39
CA LEU A 196 -13.26 -10.69 -27.31
C LEU A 196 -13.04 -12.00 -28.09
#